data_AF-A0A225DU19-F1
#
_entry.id   AF-A0A225DU19-F1
#
_cell.length_a   1.000
_cell.length_b   1.000
_cell.length_c   1.000
_cell.angle_alpha   90.00
_cell.angle_beta   90.00
_cell.angle_gamma   90.00
#
_symmetry.space_group_name_H-M   'P 1'
#
loop_
_entity.id
_entity.type
_entity.pdbx_description
1 polymer ?
#
loop_
_entity_poly.entity_id
_entity_poly.type
_entity_poly.pdbx_seq_one_letter_code
_entity_poly.pdbx_strand_id
1 'polypeptide(L)' 'MQVSRKSLKELKNEAKERGYGVRKWAELAGLPWQIVYRRIGNEEALRISEYERLVSAIEKMKGMGDESHRQEA' A
#
# COMPACT_ATOMS: atom_id res chain seq x y z
N MET A 1 -22.74 -2.44 -1.20
CA MET A 1 -21.52 -3.26 -1.17
C MET A 1 -20.76 -2.92 0.10
N GLN A 2 -20.67 -3.84 1.04
CA GLN A 2 -19.87 -3.65 2.26
C GLN A 2 -18.40 -3.71 1.82
N VAL A 3 -17.75 -2.56 1.68
CA VAL A 3 -16.32 -2.52 1.41
C VAL A 3 -15.65 -2.93 2.72
N SER A 4 -15.41 -4.22 2.89
CA SER A 4 -14.66 -4.72 4.04
C SER A 4 -13.32 -4.00 4.07
N ARG A 5 -13.11 -3.16 5.10
CA ARG A 5 -11.82 -2.48 5.27
C ARG A 5 -10.76 -3.55 5.44
N LYS A 6 -9.85 -3.62 4.48
CA LYS A 6 -8.72 -4.54 4.52
C LYS A 6 -7.85 -4.21 5.73
N SER A 7 -7.31 -5.23 6.36
CA SER A 7 -6.36 -5.05 7.45
C SER A 7 -5.05 -4.48 6.92
N LEU A 8 -4.27 -3.82 7.78
CA LEU A 8 -2.92 -3.34 7.46
C LEU A 8 -2.01 -4.46 6.92
N LYS A 9 -2.17 -5.69 7.44
CA LYS A 9 -1.47 -6.89 6.98
C LYS A 9 -1.86 -7.27 5.54
N GLU A 10 -3.13 -7.14 5.18
CA GLU A 10 -3.62 -7.44 3.83
C GLU A 10 -3.08 -6.41 2.83
N LEU A 11 -3.18 -5.12 3.16
CA LEU A 11 -2.62 -4.05 2.33
C LEU A 11 -1.10 -4.19 2.13
N LYS A 12 -0.37 -4.59 3.19
CA LYS A 12 1.05 -4.92 3.09
C LYS A 12 1.29 -6.04 2.10
N ASN A 13 0.51 -7.12 2.18
CA ASN A 13 0.68 -8.27 1.29
C ASN A 13 0.41 -7.86 -0.16
N GLU A 14 -0.63 -7.08 -0.43
CA GLU A 14 -0.88 -6.55 -1.77
C GLU A 14 0.29 -5.70 -2.28
N ALA A 15 0.82 -4.78 -1.48
CA ALA A 15 1.99 -4.00 -1.86
C ALA A 15 3.20 -4.91 -2.18
N LYS A 16 3.39 -5.98 -1.39
CA LYS A 16 4.46 -6.96 -1.58
C LYS A 16 4.25 -7.80 -2.85
N GLU A 17 3.03 -8.25 -3.14
CA GLU A 17 2.68 -8.96 -4.38
C GLU A 17 2.94 -8.10 -5.62
N ARG A 18 2.85 -6.77 -5.46
CA ARG A 18 3.23 -5.81 -6.51
C ARG A 18 4.74 -5.57 -6.60
N GLY A 19 5.56 -6.20 -5.77
CA GLY A 19 7.01 -6.03 -5.74
C GLY A 19 7.49 -4.84 -4.90
N TYR A 20 6.62 -4.22 -4.11
CA TYR A 20 6.96 -3.06 -3.29
C TYR A 20 7.03 -3.42 -1.80
N GLY A 21 8.14 -3.05 -1.16
CA GLY A 21 8.27 -3.19 0.29
C GLY A 21 7.43 -2.17 1.06
N VAL A 22 7.16 -2.44 2.34
CA VAL A 22 6.41 -1.55 3.26
C VAL A 22 6.96 -0.12 3.26
N ARG A 23 8.29 0.02 3.15
CA ARG A 23 8.96 1.32 3.09
C ARG A 23 8.48 2.17 1.92
N LYS A 24 8.66 1.65 0.69
CA LYS A 24 8.26 2.34 -0.54
C LYS A 24 6.74 2.58 -0.60
N TRP A 25 5.96 1.65 -0.04
CA TRP A 25 4.51 1.82 0.09
C TRP A 25 4.10 2.96 1.00
N ALA A 26 4.66 3.03 2.20
CA ALA A 26 4.38 4.11 3.13
C ALA A 26 4.87 5.46 2.58
N GLU A 27 6.03 5.49 1.93
CA GLU A 27 6.57 6.68 1.26
C GLU A 27 5.60 7.19 0.17
N LEU A 28 5.07 6.29 -0.67
CA LEU A 28 4.07 6.65 -1.69
C LEU A 28 2.74 7.14 -1.11
N ALA A 29 2.35 6.66 0.08
CA ALA A 29 1.21 7.16 0.82
C ALA A 29 1.50 8.52 1.49
N GLY A 30 2.76 8.97 1.51
CA GLY A 30 3.22 10.14 2.25
C GLY A 30 3.11 9.96 3.76
N LEU A 31 3.32 8.73 4.23
CA LEU A 31 3.30 8.36 5.65
C LEU A 31 4.70 7.88 6.09
N PRO A 32 5.07 8.07 7.36
CA PRO A 32 6.34 7.56 7.87
C PRO A 32 6.32 6.03 7.92
N TRP A 33 7.22 5.38 7.17
CA TRP A 33 7.23 3.92 7.06
C TRP A 33 7.43 3.20 8.39
N GLN A 34 8.18 3.79 9.33
CA GLN A 34 8.39 3.23 10.67
C GLN A 34 7.08 3.13 11.45
N ILE A 35 6.22 4.15 11.34
CA ILE A 35 4.91 4.19 11.98
C ILE A 35 3.98 3.15 11.36
N VAL A 36 3.94 3.09 10.03
CA VAL A 36 3.15 2.08 9.31
C VAL A 36 3.62 0.66 9.68
N TYR A 37 4.93 0.41 9.70
CA TYR A 37 5.50 -0.89 10.07
C TYR A 37 5.16 -1.28 11.51
N ARG A 38 5.32 -0.36 12.46
CA ARG A 38 4.95 -0.59 13.87
C ARG A 38 3.47 -0.91 14.01
N ARG A 39 2.58 -0.14 13.35
CA ARG A 39 1.14 -0.36 13.39
C ARG A 39 0.71 -1.69 12.78
N ILE A 40 1.39 -2.15 11.72
CA ILE A 40 1.17 -3.50 11.16
C ILE A 40 1.50 -4.58 12.19
N GLY A 41 2.60 -4.41 12.94
CA GLY A 41 3.03 -5.36 13.98
C GLY A 41 2.11 -5.36 15.20
N ASN A 42 1.59 -4.20 15.59
CA ASN A 42 0.69 -4.04 16.72
C ASN A 42 -0.80 -4.25 16.39
N GLU A 43 -1.13 -4.49 15.11
CA GLU A 43 -2.53 -4.58 14.63
C GLU A 43 -3.37 -3.33 15.00
N GLU A 44 -2.71 -2.17 15.05
CA GLU A 44 -3.36 -0.91 15.36
C GLU A 44 -4.25 -0.45 14.21
N ALA A 45 -5.45 0.02 14.54
CA ALA A 45 -6.37 0.59 13.56
C ALA A 45 -5.80 1.89 12.97
N LEU A 46 -5.89 2.03 11.65
CA LEU A 46 -5.59 3.27 10.96
C LEU A 46 -6.74 4.27 11.07
N ARG A 47 -6.42 5.56 11.06
CA ARG A 47 -7.44 6.55 10.71
C ARG A 47 -7.89 6.34 9.27
N ILE A 48 -9.15 6.65 8.99
CA ILE A 48 -9.76 6.49 7.66
C ILE A 48 -8.91 7.16 6.58
N SER A 49 -8.44 8.38 6.84
CA SER A 49 -7.59 9.14 5.93
C SER A 49 -6.23 8.49 5.67
N GLU A 50 -5.64 7.80 6.64
CA GLU A 50 -4.38 7.08 6.47
C GLU A 50 -4.60 5.79 5.66
N TYR A 51 -5.70 5.09 5.92
CA TYR A 51 -6.12 3.93 5.16
C TYR A 51 -6.33 4.27 3.69
N GLU A 52 -7.07 5.34 3.37
CA GLU A 52 -7.30 5.77 2.00
C GLU A 52 -6.00 6.12 1.26
N ARG A 53 -5.06 6.79 1.95
CA ARG A 53 -3.74 7.11 1.37
C ARG A 53 -2.92 5.86 1.07
N LEU A 54 -2.96 4.87 1.95
CA LEU A 54 -2.27 3.59 1.78
C LEU A 54 -2.88 2.75 0.66
N VAL A 55 -4.21 2.73 0.52
CA VAL A 55 -4.90 2.08 -0.61
C VAL A 55 -4.53 2.77 -1.92
N SER A 56 -4.61 4.11 -1.96
CA SER A 56 -4.22 4.88 -3.15
C SER A 56 -2.76 4.66 -3.54
N ALA A 57 -1.87 4.47 -2.58
CA ALA A 57 -0.46 4.15 -2.85
C ALA A 57 -0.30 2.79 -3.56
N ILE A 58 -1.10 1.78 -3.20
CA ILE A 58 -1.11 0.48 -3.89
C ILE A 58 -1.63 0.63 -5.33
N GLU A 59 -2.67 1.45 -5.54
CA GLU A 59 -3.18 1.73 -6.89
C GLU A 59 -2.15 2.47 -7.76
N LYS A 60 -1.40 3.42 -7.20
CA LYS A 60 -0.31 4.09 -7.90
C LYS A 60 0.80 3.13 -8.31
N MET A 61 1.13 2.15 -7.45
CA MET A 61 2.10 1.10 -7.79
C MET A 61 1.64 0.22 -8.94
N LYS A 62 0.33 -0.05 -9.05
CA LYS A 62 -0.26 -0.79 -10.17
C LYS A 62 0.03 -0.09 -11.50
N GLY A 63 -0.06 1.24 -11.55
CA GLY A 63 0.25 2.02 -12.75
C GLY A 63 1.74 2.04 -13.13
N MET A 64 2.66 1.86 -12.17
CA MET A 64 4.11 1.88 -12.43
C MET A 64 4.67 0.54 -12.91
N GLY A 65 3.99 -0.58 -12.65
CA GLY A 65 4.42 -1.93 -13.08
C GLY A 65 3.98 -2.31 -14.50
N ASP A 66 2.90 -1.71 -15.00
CA ASP A 66 2.37 -1.97 -16.36
C ASP A 66 3.14 -1.23 -17.47
N GLU A 67 3.89 -0.15 -17.14
CA GLU A 67 4.64 0.62 -18.13
C GLU A 67 5.91 -0.11 -18.64
N SER A 68 6.34 -1.19 -17.98
CA SER A 68 7.47 -2.00 -18.44
C SER A 68 7.11 -3.01 -19.54
N HIS A 69 5.85 -3.08 -19.97
CA HIS A 69 5.35 -4.01 -21.01
C HIS A 69 4.77 -3.29 -22.25
N ARG A 70 5.07 -2.00 -22.46
CA ARG A 70 4.65 -1.25 -23.65
C ARG A 70 5.76 -0.39 -24.26
N GLN A 71 6.98 -0.93 -24.33
CA GLN A 71 8.03 -0.42 -25.21
C GLN A 71 8.71 -1.58 -25.95
N GLU A 72 7.94 -2.34 -26.72
CA GLU A 72 8.46 -3.20 -27.79
C GLU A 72 7.26 -3.62 -28.67
N ALA A 73 6.90 -2.78 -29.62
CA ALA A 73 6.07 -3.09 -30.79
C ALA A 73 6.51 -2.20 -31.95
#